data_AF-A0AAQ3MH57-F1
#
_entry.id   AF-A0AAQ3MH57-F1
#
_cell.length_a   1.000
_cell.length_b   1.000
_cell.length_c   1.000
_cell.angle_alpha   90.00
_cell.angle_beta   90.00
_cell.angle_gamma   90.00
#
_symmetry.space_group_name_H-M   'P 1'
#
loop_
_entity.id
_entity.type
_entity.pdbx_description
1 polymer ?
#
loop_
_entity_poly.entity_id
_entity_poly.type
_entity_poly.pdbx_seq_one_letter_code
_entity_poly.pdbx_strand_id
1 'polypeptide(L)'
;MKLVLISKTKIEGEEALRKLVIALNALAAIGAIQNDFSQATSLYGEALALAGEHAEDFRLDPLLNIHIHHNLAEILPLASNIALTLASKGKQLSESSEFKMTKRHLILEADSCHVKRQRISGCDDINATVPSAEPSNGSLLENDIKEDQEFDNLAASSVKSLIAECEDSKQKFLSVFSSKLSAAQQEFQSSYVQVNIFNLRKNLFTYIELWEQNY
;
A
#
# COMPACT_ATOMS: atom_id res chain seq x y z
N MET A 1 32.86 5.50 -17.33
CA MET A 1 31.66 5.66 -18.19
C MET A 1 30.60 4.59 -17.94
N LYS A 2 30.91 3.28 -18.00
CA LYS A 2 29.93 2.18 -17.79
C LYS A 2 29.22 2.22 -16.42
N LEU A 3 29.94 2.44 -15.32
CA LEU A 3 29.36 2.48 -13.97
C LEU A 3 28.38 3.66 -13.77
N VAL A 4 28.70 4.84 -14.34
CA VAL A 4 27.84 6.03 -14.27
C VAL A 4 26.50 5.80 -14.97
N LEU A 5 26.54 5.13 -16.13
CA LEU A 5 25.32 4.82 -16.88
C LEU A 5 24.45 3.81 -16.13
N ILE A 6 25.06 2.77 -15.54
CA ILE A 6 24.36 1.78 -14.70
C ILE A 6 23.67 2.48 -13.51
N SER A 7 24.39 3.36 -12.80
CA SER A 7 23.81 4.10 -11.68
C SER A 7 22.65 5.01 -12.12
N LYS A 8 22.78 5.67 -13.27
CA LYS A 8 21.71 6.54 -13.81
C LYS A 8 20.47 5.73 -14.18
N THR A 9 20.64 4.62 -14.89
CA THR A 9 19.53 3.73 -15.25
C THR A 9 18.87 3.13 -14.02
N LYS A 10 19.64 2.77 -12.98
CA LYS A 10 19.08 2.30 -11.71
C LYS A 10 18.21 3.37 -11.04
N ILE A 11 18.70 4.61 -10.94
CA ILE A 11 17.93 5.72 -10.37
C ILE A 11 16.65 5.96 -11.18
N GLU A 12 16.73 5.97 -12.51
CA GLU A 12 15.54 6.13 -13.37
C GLU A 12 14.53 4.99 -13.17
N GLY A 13 14.98 3.76 -12.98
CA GLY A 13 14.14 2.62 -12.63
C GLY A 13 13.47 2.77 -11.26
N GLU A 14 14.22 3.21 -10.24
CA GLU A 14 13.68 3.52 -8.91
C GLU A 14 12.62 4.63 -8.96
N GLU A 15 12.84 5.68 -9.76
CA GLU A 15 11.87 6.76 -9.99
C GLU A 15 10.60 6.26 -10.71
N ALA A 16 10.75 5.38 -11.70
CA ALA A 16 9.62 4.80 -12.43
C ALA A 16 8.77 3.90 -11.54
N LEU A 17 9.42 3.00 -10.77
CA LEU A 17 8.76 2.15 -9.80
C LEU A 17 7.99 2.99 -8.77
N ARG A 18 8.61 4.05 -8.24
CA ARG A 18 7.95 4.93 -7.28
C ARG A 18 6.70 5.58 -7.85
N LYS A 19 6.74 6.08 -9.08
CA LYS A 19 5.56 6.69 -9.73
C LYS A 19 4.42 5.69 -9.91
N LEU A 20 4.75 4.46 -10.33
CA LEU A 20 3.77 3.41 -10.54
C LEU A 20 3.09 3.00 -9.23
N VAL A 21 3.89 2.73 -8.20
CA VAL A 21 3.38 2.34 -6.87
C VAL A 21 2.57 3.47 -6.23
N ILE A 22 2.97 4.74 -6.38
CA ILE A 22 2.18 5.90 -5.93
C ILE A 22 0.82 5.95 -6.64
N ALA A 23 0.78 5.71 -7.96
CA ALA A 23 -0.47 5.73 -8.71
C ALA A 23 -1.43 4.62 -8.26
N LEU A 24 -0.91 3.40 -8.05
CA LEU A 24 -1.69 2.27 -7.53
C LEU A 24 -2.21 2.54 -6.11
N ASN A 25 -1.35 3.08 -5.23
CA ASN A 25 -1.72 3.49 -3.87
C ASN A 25 -2.85 4.54 -3.89
N ALA A 26 -2.76 5.53 -4.77
CA ALA A 26 -3.79 6.55 -4.91
C ALA A 26 -5.11 5.99 -5.44
N LEU A 27 -5.07 5.12 -6.46
CA LEU A 27 -6.27 4.45 -6.99
C LEU A 27 -6.94 3.55 -5.94
N ALA A 28 -6.14 2.80 -5.17
CA ALA A 28 -6.62 1.97 -4.08
C ALA A 28 -7.29 2.82 -2.99
N ALA A 29 -6.70 3.96 -2.63
CA ALA A 29 -7.29 4.89 -1.67
C ALA A 29 -8.63 5.47 -2.17
N ILE A 30 -8.73 5.79 -3.47
CA ILE A 30 -10.00 6.23 -4.08
C ILE A 30 -11.06 5.11 -3.98
N GLY A 31 -10.69 3.86 -4.32
CA GLY A 31 -11.58 2.70 -4.19
C GLY A 31 -12.06 2.50 -2.76
N ALA A 32 -11.16 2.64 -1.78
CA ALA A 32 -11.49 2.55 -0.36
C ALA A 32 -12.48 3.65 0.08
N ILE A 33 -12.28 4.91 -0.36
CA ILE A 33 -13.22 6.02 -0.08
C ILE A 33 -14.59 5.76 -0.72
N GLN A 34 -14.62 5.12 -1.89
CA GLN A 34 -15.84 4.73 -2.58
C GLN A 34 -16.52 3.47 -1.99
N ASN A 35 -15.96 2.89 -0.92
CA ASN A 35 -16.36 1.61 -0.31
C ASN A 35 -16.25 0.39 -1.25
N ASP A 36 -15.48 0.49 -2.33
CA ASP A 36 -15.08 -0.66 -3.13
C ASP A 36 -13.81 -1.29 -2.53
N PHE A 37 -14.00 -1.96 -1.40
CA PHE A 37 -12.88 -2.57 -0.67
C PHE A 37 -12.27 -3.74 -1.44
N SER A 38 -13.03 -4.45 -2.28
CA SER A 38 -12.50 -5.53 -3.12
C SER A 38 -11.50 -5.01 -4.14
N GLN A 39 -11.85 -3.93 -4.86
CA GLN A 39 -10.92 -3.28 -5.79
C GLN A 39 -9.72 -2.68 -5.06
N ALA A 40 -9.94 -2.01 -3.92
CA ALA A 40 -8.86 -1.41 -3.13
C ALA A 40 -7.86 -2.47 -2.64
N THR A 41 -8.34 -3.62 -2.12
CA THR A 41 -7.49 -4.74 -1.70
C THR A 41 -6.65 -5.28 -2.87
N SER A 42 -7.25 -5.44 -4.05
CA SER A 42 -6.51 -5.87 -5.25
C SER A 42 -5.41 -4.90 -5.64
N LEU A 43 -5.69 -3.59 -5.65
CA LEU A 43 -4.73 -2.57 -6.07
C LEU A 43 -3.58 -2.40 -5.07
N TYR A 44 -3.85 -2.46 -3.77
CA TYR A 44 -2.80 -2.48 -2.76
C TYR A 44 -1.94 -3.76 -2.85
N GLY A 45 -2.56 -4.92 -3.09
CA GLY A 45 -1.84 -6.17 -3.30
C GLY A 45 -0.93 -6.14 -4.53
N GLU A 46 -1.41 -5.56 -5.64
CA GLU A 46 -0.62 -5.36 -6.86
C GLU A 46 0.57 -4.42 -6.61
N ALA A 47 0.36 -3.33 -5.86
CA ALA A 47 1.42 -2.42 -5.48
C ALA A 47 2.54 -3.11 -4.66
N LEU A 48 2.17 -4.00 -3.74
CA LEU A 48 3.14 -4.81 -2.98
C LEU A 48 3.84 -5.86 -3.85
N ALA A 49 3.10 -6.51 -4.75
CA ALA A 49 3.67 -7.50 -5.66
C ALA A 49 4.75 -6.87 -6.57
N LEU A 50 4.45 -5.71 -7.16
CA LEU A 50 5.40 -4.94 -7.97
C LEU A 50 6.63 -4.49 -7.17
N ALA A 51 6.43 -4.08 -5.92
CA ALA A 51 7.52 -3.70 -5.04
C ALA A 51 8.44 -4.91 -4.73
N GLY A 52 7.84 -6.08 -4.50
CA GLY A 52 8.55 -7.32 -4.22
C GLY A 52 9.31 -7.88 -5.43
N GLU A 53 8.69 -7.89 -6.61
CA GLU A 53 9.28 -8.40 -7.87
C GLU A 53 10.57 -7.65 -8.24
N HIS A 54 10.63 -6.36 -7.92
CA HIS A 54 11.76 -5.50 -8.28
C HIS A 54 12.70 -5.16 -7.12
N ALA A 55 12.55 -5.79 -5.95
CA ALA A 55 13.28 -5.43 -4.74
C ALA A 55 14.81 -5.63 -4.82
N GLU A 56 15.29 -6.53 -5.69
CA GLU A 56 16.73 -6.77 -5.89
C GLU A 56 17.40 -5.61 -6.63
N ASP A 57 16.72 -5.05 -7.63
CA ASP A 57 17.27 -4.05 -8.53
C ASP A 57 16.91 -2.62 -8.12
N PHE A 58 15.69 -2.40 -7.64
CA PHE A 58 15.12 -1.08 -7.38
C PHE A 58 14.64 -0.96 -5.94
N ARG A 59 15.11 0.09 -5.28
CA ARG A 59 14.68 0.43 -3.93
C ARG A 59 13.40 1.26 -3.98
N LEU A 60 12.32 0.71 -3.43
CA LEU A 60 11.13 1.48 -3.16
C LEU A 60 11.34 2.41 -1.95
N ASP A 61 10.60 3.52 -1.93
CA ASP A 61 10.50 4.38 -0.76
C ASP A 61 9.90 3.59 0.43
N PRO A 62 10.63 3.45 1.56
CA PRO A 62 10.13 2.73 2.73
C PRO A 62 8.81 3.29 3.27
N LEU A 63 8.57 4.60 3.15
CA LEU A 63 7.32 5.22 3.61
C LEU A 63 6.15 4.74 2.77
N LEU A 64 6.34 4.65 1.45
CA LEU A 64 5.31 4.16 0.54
C LEU A 64 4.94 2.70 0.86
N ASN A 65 5.93 1.88 1.20
CA ASN A 65 5.69 0.51 1.63
C ASN A 65 4.89 0.44 2.95
N ILE A 66 5.27 1.25 3.94
CA ILE A 66 4.54 1.35 5.21
C ILE A 66 3.08 1.77 4.98
N HIS A 67 2.82 2.75 4.11
CA HIS A 67 1.47 3.20 3.79
C HIS A 67 0.60 2.09 3.20
N ILE A 68 1.12 1.34 2.24
CA ILE A 68 0.37 0.27 1.58
C ILE A 68 0.04 -0.85 2.56
N HIS A 69 1.02 -1.33 3.34
CA HIS A 69 0.77 -2.37 4.35
C HIS A 69 -0.24 -1.93 5.41
N HIS A 70 -0.14 -0.68 5.88
CA HIS A 70 -1.06 -0.13 6.87
C HIS A 70 -2.49 -0.07 6.33
N ASN A 71 -2.68 0.55 5.17
CA ASN A 71 -4.01 0.73 4.58
C ASN A 71 -4.63 -0.63 4.21
N LEU A 72 -3.83 -1.56 3.68
CA LEU A 72 -4.29 -2.90 3.34
C LEU A 72 -4.77 -3.66 4.58
N ALA A 73 -4.02 -3.60 5.69
CA ALA A 73 -4.41 -4.23 6.95
C ALA A 73 -5.73 -3.66 7.50
N GLU A 74 -6.02 -2.38 7.27
CA GLU A 74 -7.26 -1.73 7.68
C GLU A 74 -8.47 -2.17 6.83
N ILE A 75 -8.31 -2.27 5.50
CA ILE A 75 -9.43 -2.57 4.60
C ILE A 75 -9.71 -4.07 4.44
N LEU A 76 -8.71 -4.94 4.66
CA LEU A 76 -8.82 -6.38 4.41
C LEU A 76 -9.96 -7.05 5.21
N PRO A 77 -10.17 -6.73 6.51
CA PRO A 77 -11.34 -7.20 7.27
C PRO A 77 -12.68 -6.72 6.67
N LEU A 78 -12.73 -5.50 6.15
CA LEU A 78 -13.94 -4.90 5.59
C LEU A 78 -14.35 -5.60 4.29
N ALA A 79 -13.38 -5.89 3.43
CA ALA A 79 -13.60 -6.66 2.21
C ALA A 79 -14.15 -8.07 2.50
N SER A 80 -13.60 -8.75 3.52
CA SER A 80 -14.07 -10.07 3.97
C SER A 80 -15.51 -10.02 4.50
N ASN A 81 -15.83 -9.02 5.32
CA ASN A 81 -17.17 -8.85 5.88
C ASN A 81 -18.24 -8.57 4.81
N ILE A 82 -17.91 -7.79 3.76
CA ILE A 82 -18.81 -7.57 2.62
C ILE A 82 -19.03 -8.87 1.84
N ALA A 83 -17.98 -9.63 1.57
CA ALA A 83 -18.10 -10.92 0.87
C ALA A 83 -19.03 -11.89 1.62
N LEU A 84 -18.88 -12.00 2.95
CA LEU A 84 -19.73 -12.83 3.82
C LEU A 84 -21.19 -12.31 3.86
N THR A 85 -21.37 -10.99 3.89
CA THR A 85 -22.71 -10.38 3.89
C THR A 85 -23.44 -10.62 2.56
N LEU A 86 -22.73 -10.59 1.43
CA LEU A 86 -23.30 -10.89 0.12
C LEU A 86 -23.60 -12.39 -0.04
N ALA A 87 -22.73 -13.28 0.45
CA ALA A 87 -22.94 -14.72 0.41
C ALA A 87 -24.14 -15.17 1.27
N SER A 88 -24.29 -14.61 2.48
CA SER A 88 -25.43 -14.92 3.37
C SER A 88 -26.76 -14.37 2.86
N LYS A 89 -26.74 -13.20 2.20
CA LYS A 89 -27.95 -12.57 1.61
C LYS A 89 -28.37 -13.23 0.29
N GLY A 90 -27.43 -13.84 -0.43
CA GLY A 90 -27.69 -14.68 -1.61
C GLY A 90 -28.52 -15.93 -1.32
N LYS A 91 -28.62 -16.36 -0.05
CA LYS A 91 -29.45 -17.51 0.36
C LYS A 91 -30.92 -17.14 0.66
N GLN A 92 -31.30 -15.86 0.61
CA GLN A 92 -32.65 -15.40 0.98
C GLN A 92 -33.42 -14.56 -0.06
N LEU A 93 -32.90 -14.33 -1.27
CA LEU A 93 -33.62 -13.56 -2.29
C LEU A 93 -33.66 -14.27 -3.64
N SER A 94 -34.62 -15.20 -3.75
CA SER A 94 -35.32 -15.43 -5.00
C SER A 94 -36.40 -14.36 -5.13
N GLU A 95 -36.14 -13.31 -5.92
CA GLU A 95 -37.06 -12.69 -6.90
C GLU A 95 -36.67 -11.24 -7.22
N SER A 96 -36.39 -11.03 -8.51
CA SER A 96 -36.49 -9.81 -9.31
C SER A 96 -35.68 -8.57 -8.90
N SER A 97 -34.62 -8.28 -9.66
CA SER A 97 -34.39 -6.96 -10.30
C SER A 97 -33.08 -7.00 -11.06
N GLU A 98 -33.15 -7.15 -12.39
CA GLU A 98 -32.00 -7.09 -13.29
C GLU A 98 -31.42 -5.67 -13.34
N PHE A 99 -30.25 -5.45 -12.74
CA PHE A 99 -29.45 -4.26 -13.00
C PHE A 99 -28.28 -4.62 -13.93
N LYS A 100 -28.43 -4.30 -15.21
CA LYS A 100 -27.44 -4.53 -16.27
C LYS A 100 -26.17 -3.72 -16.00
N MET A 101 -25.06 -4.40 -15.68
CA MET A 101 -23.72 -3.79 -15.76
C MET A 101 -23.28 -3.66 -17.21
N THR A 102 -23.14 -2.43 -17.69
CA THR A 102 -22.44 -2.14 -18.95
C THR A 102 -20.95 -2.00 -18.67
N LYS A 103 -20.21 -3.01 -19.09
CA LYS A 103 -18.74 -3.06 -19.15
C LYS A 103 -18.25 -1.91 -20.04
N ARG A 104 -17.71 -0.83 -19.47
CA ARG A 104 -16.95 0.18 -20.24
C ARG A 104 -15.48 -0.17 -20.21
N HIS A 105 -15.02 -0.66 -21.35
CA HIS A 105 -13.62 -0.78 -21.72
C HIS A 105 -13.09 0.63 -22.02
N LEU A 106 -12.19 1.15 -21.18
CA LEU A 106 -11.48 2.41 -21.42
C LEU A 106 -10.17 2.08 -22.14
N ILE A 107 -10.22 2.09 -23.48
CA ILE A 107 -9.03 2.37 -24.29
C ILE A 107 -8.91 3.89 -24.31
N LEU A 108 -7.89 4.40 -23.63
CA LEU A 108 -7.44 5.78 -23.80
C LEU A 108 -6.47 5.78 -24.98
N GLU A 109 -6.99 5.92 -26.20
CA GLU A 109 -6.20 6.49 -27.28
C GLU A 109 -6.51 7.97 -27.35
N ALA A 110 -5.44 8.76 -27.23
CA ALA A 110 -5.43 10.18 -27.43
C ALA A 110 -5.72 10.48 -28.90
N ASP A 111 -6.69 11.33 -29.20
CA ASP A 111 -6.39 12.49 -30.03
C ASP A 111 -7.42 13.61 -29.98
N SER A 112 -6.86 14.79 -30.24
CA SER A 112 -7.40 16.14 -30.22
C SER A 112 -8.67 16.40 -31.06
N CYS A 113 -9.39 17.46 -30.64
CA CYS A 113 -9.93 18.54 -31.51
C CYS A 113 -11.48 18.67 -31.67
N HIS A 114 -12.04 19.63 -30.91
CA HIS A 114 -12.88 20.75 -31.35
C HIS A 114 -14.25 20.55 -32.09
N VAL A 115 -15.26 21.25 -31.52
CA VAL A 115 -16.33 22.06 -32.17
C VAL A 115 -17.77 21.49 -32.34
N LYS A 116 -18.70 22.17 -31.62
CA LYS A 116 -20.12 22.55 -31.87
C LYS A 116 -21.22 21.50 -32.22
N ARG A 117 -22.25 21.51 -31.35
CA ARG A 117 -23.73 21.49 -31.55
C ARG A 117 -24.33 20.57 -32.64
N GLN A 118 -25.31 19.73 -32.25
CA GLN A 118 -26.77 19.92 -32.47
C GLN A 118 -27.56 18.59 -32.67
N ARG A 119 -28.59 18.42 -31.81
CA ARG A 119 -29.93 17.80 -31.95
C ARG A 119 -30.20 16.51 -32.76
N ILE A 120 -30.80 15.56 -32.01
CA ILE A 120 -31.99 14.68 -32.25
C ILE A 120 -32.39 14.32 -33.69
N SER A 121 -32.53 13.01 -33.96
CA SER A 121 -33.61 12.36 -34.74
C SER A 121 -33.16 10.95 -35.18
N GLY A 122 -33.85 9.90 -34.77
CA GLY A 122 -34.56 9.05 -35.74
C GLY A 122 -34.51 7.58 -35.34
N CYS A 123 -35.69 6.97 -35.25
CA CYS A 123 -35.96 5.54 -35.05
C CYS A 123 -35.50 4.71 -36.26
N ASP A 124 -35.32 3.40 -36.08
CA ASP A 124 -36.02 2.41 -36.90
C ASP A 124 -35.96 1.02 -36.25
N ASP A 125 -37.15 0.43 -36.14
CA ASP A 125 -37.48 -0.91 -35.64
C ASP A 125 -37.12 -2.00 -36.67
N ILE A 126 -36.72 -3.17 -36.19
CA ILE A 126 -37.06 -4.44 -36.86
C ILE A 126 -37.19 -5.58 -35.84
N ASN A 127 -38.38 -6.16 -35.85
CA ASN A 127 -38.86 -7.30 -35.06
C ASN A 127 -38.27 -8.63 -35.54
N ALA A 128 -38.04 -9.57 -34.62
CA ALA A 128 -38.14 -11.01 -34.91
C ALA A 128 -38.46 -11.81 -33.64
N THR A 129 -39.44 -12.70 -33.77
CA THR A 129 -40.22 -13.40 -32.73
C THR A 129 -39.71 -14.84 -32.49
N VAL A 130 -39.42 -15.20 -31.21
CA VAL A 130 -39.87 -16.35 -30.34
C VAL A 130 -40.11 -17.74 -31.00
N PRO A 131 -39.76 -18.94 -30.42
CA PRO A 131 -40.11 -19.45 -29.05
C PRO A 131 -39.01 -20.25 -28.29
N SER A 132 -38.87 -20.13 -26.95
CA SER A 132 -39.63 -20.73 -25.81
C SER A 132 -39.48 -22.26 -25.64
N ALA A 133 -38.71 -22.70 -24.62
CA ALA A 133 -39.07 -23.74 -23.63
C ALA A 133 -37.88 -24.08 -22.68
N GLU A 134 -38.08 -23.89 -21.37
CA GLU A 134 -37.43 -24.61 -20.25
C GLU A 134 -38.45 -25.64 -19.68
N PRO A 135 -38.21 -26.45 -18.61
CA PRO A 135 -36.99 -26.75 -17.84
C PRO A 135 -36.77 -28.27 -17.62
N SER A 136 -35.64 -28.69 -17.02
CA SER A 136 -35.59 -30.01 -16.34
C SER A 136 -34.55 -30.08 -15.20
N ASN A 137 -34.97 -30.76 -14.14
CA ASN A 137 -34.40 -30.86 -12.79
C ASN A 137 -33.37 -32.00 -12.62
N GLY A 138 -32.55 -31.88 -11.57
CA GLY A 138 -31.80 -32.96 -10.90
C GLY A 138 -30.27 -32.74 -10.97
N SER A 139 -29.47 -32.84 -9.91
CA SER A 139 -29.64 -33.48 -8.61
C SER A 139 -28.76 -32.84 -7.54
N LEU A 140 -29.30 -32.84 -6.33
CA LEU A 140 -28.69 -32.65 -5.01
C LEU A 140 -27.33 -33.35 -4.85
N LEU A 141 -26.33 -32.64 -4.33
CA LEU A 141 -25.23 -33.21 -3.57
C LEU A 141 -24.87 -32.22 -2.46
N GLU A 142 -25.44 -32.49 -1.28
CA GLU A 142 -24.98 -32.00 0.01
C GLU A 142 -23.54 -32.44 0.22
N ASN A 143 -22.65 -31.51 0.57
CA ASN A 143 -21.50 -31.79 1.40
C ASN A 143 -21.34 -30.64 2.40
N ASP A 144 -21.71 -31.00 3.63
CA ASP A 144 -21.25 -30.55 4.93
C ASP A 144 -20.63 -29.15 5.11
N ILE A 145 -21.36 -28.39 5.91
CA ILE A 145 -21.05 -27.12 6.55
C ILE A 145 -19.81 -27.26 7.44
N LYS A 146 -18.64 -26.82 6.95
CA LYS A 146 -17.45 -26.54 7.77
C LYS A 146 -16.54 -25.40 7.26
N GLU A 147 -16.98 -24.60 6.29
CA GLU A 147 -16.10 -23.60 5.64
C GLU A 147 -16.07 -22.22 6.33
N ASP A 148 -17.11 -21.86 7.08
CA ASP A 148 -17.23 -20.50 7.65
C ASP A 148 -16.15 -20.19 8.71
N GLN A 149 -15.74 -21.18 9.52
CA GLN A 149 -14.76 -20.97 10.59
C GLN A 149 -13.30 -20.98 10.08
N GLU A 150 -13.03 -21.60 8.94
CA GLU A 150 -11.67 -21.69 8.38
C GLU A 150 -11.29 -20.41 7.61
N PHE A 151 -12.26 -19.81 6.91
CA PHE A 151 -12.06 -18.60 6.11
C PHE A 151 -11.78 -17.36 6.99
N ASP A 152 -12.51 -17.20 8.09
CA ASP A 152 -12.29 -16.13 9.07
C ASP A 152 -10.91 -16.21 9.74
N ASN A 153 -10.43 -17.43 10.00
CA ASN A 153 -9.10 -17.66 10.54
C ASN A 153 -7.99 -17.34 9.52
N LEU A 154 -8.21 -17.59 8.23
CA LEU A 154 -7.28 -17.28 7.15
C LEU A 154 -7.13 -15.76 6.93
N ALA A 155 -8.26 -15.03 6.88
CA ALA A 155 -8.26 -13.58 6.76
C ALA A 155 -7.60 -12.91 7.98
N ALA A 156 -7.93 -13.36 9.19
CA ALA A 156 -7.32 -12.86 10.42
C ALA A 156 -5.80 -13.14 10.48
N SER A 157 -5.35 -14.29 9.97
CA SER A 157 -3.92 -14.62 9.85
C SER A 157 -3.21 -13.68 8.87
N SER A 158 -3.81 -13.43 7.71
CA SER A 158 -3.27 -12.51 6.70
C SER A 158 -3.14 -11.08 7.22
N VAL A 159 -4.13 -10.58 7.97
CA VAL A 159 -4.09 -9.25 8.60
C VAL A 159 -2.96 -9.16 9.62
N LYS A 160 -2.78 -10.19 10.47
CA LYS A 160 -1.68 -10.23 11.45
C LYS A 160 -0.31 -10.19 10.77
N SER A 161 -0.15 -10.90 9.66
CA SER A 161 1.08 -10.87 8.86
C SER A 161 1.37 -9.48 8.31
N LEU A 162 0.37 -8.82 7.72
CA LEU A 162 0.50 -7.45 7.20
C LEU A 162 0.88 -6.43 8.29
N ILE A 163 0.28 -6.55 9.47
CA ILE A 163 0.61 -5.69 10.62
C ILE A 163 2.06 -5.92 11.05
N ALA A 164 2.50 -7.18 11.15
CA ALA A 164 3.87 -7.50 11.53
C ALA A 164 4.89 -6.93 10.52
N GLU A 165 4.61 -7.05 9.22
CA GLU A 165 5.46 -6.52 8.16
C GLU A 165 5.49 -4.98 8.11
N CYS A 166 4.35 -4.35 8.41
CA CYS A 166 4.25 -2.91 8.60
C CYS A 166 5.13 -2.44 9.76
N GLU A 167 5.06 -3.12 10.91
CA GLU A 167 5.87 -2.81 12.08
C GLU A 167 7.37 -3.03 11.82
N ASP A 168 7.76 -4.13 11.17
CA ASP A 168 9.14 -4.37 10.75
C ASP A 168 9.66 -3.25 9.84
N SER A 169 8.85 -2.82 8.86
CA SER A 169 9.20 -1.71 7.96
C SER A 169 9.37 -0.39 8.71
N LYS A 170 8.50 -0.08 9.69
CA LYS A 170 8.64 1.09 10.56
C LYS A 170 9.92 1.04 11.39
N GLN A 171 10.22 -0.12 11.99
CA GLN A 171 11.42 -0.29 12.81
C GLN A 171 12.69 -0.12 11.97
N LYS A 172 12.74 -0.73 10.78
CA LYS A 172 13.85 -0.55 9.83
C LYS A 172 14.03 0.92 9.46
N PHE A 173 12.95 1.62 9.13
CA PHE A 173 12.99 3.04 8.79
C PHE A 173 13.53 3.89 9.96
N LEU A 174 13.02 3.68 11.17
CA LEU A 174 13.41 4.44 12.36
C LEU A 174 14.84 4.09 12.83
N SER A 175 15.33 2.88 12.57
CA SER A 175 16.64 2.40 13.03
C SER A 175 17.80 3.32 12.62
N VAL A 176 17.75 3.88 11.40
CA VAL A 176 18.79 4.78 10.88
C VAL A 176 18.82 6.08 11.69
N PHE A 177 17.65 6.61 12.04
CA PHE A 177 17.54 7.84 12.83
C PHE A 177 17.98 7.59 14.27
N SER A 178 17.50 6.51 14.88
CA SER A 178 17.87 6.12 16.24
C SER A 178 19.38 5.88 16.37
N SER A 179 19.98 5.21 15.38
CA SER A 179 21.44 4.99 15.33
C SER A 179 22.22 6.30 15.23
N LYS A 180 21.83 7.20 14.31
CA LYS A 180 22.47 8.51 14.17
C LYS A 180 22.31 9.38 15.42
N LEU A 181 21.14 9.38 16.04
CA LEU A 181 20.87 10.10 17.27
C LEU A 181 21.77 9.58 18.40
N SER A 182 21.86 8.26 18.56
CA SER A 182 22.72 7.63 19.56
C SER A 182 24.20 7.98 19.35
N ALA A 183 24.68 7.92 18.10
CA ALA A 183 26.05 8.29 17.77
C ALA A 183 26.35 9.77 18.10
N ALA A 184 25.46 10.69 17.72
CA ALA A 184 25.60 12.11 18.01
C ALA A 184 25.57 12.40 19.53
N GLN A 185 24.70 11.71 20.26
CA GLN A 185 24.64 11.81 21.74
C GLN A 185 25.95 11.33 22.38
N GLN A 186 26.49 10.21 21.90
CA GLN A 186 27.76 9.67 22.39
C GLN A 186 28.93 10.61 22.10
N GLU A 187 28.99 11.17 20.90
CA GLU A 187 30.02 12.14 20.52
C GLU A 187 29.96 13.40 21.38
N PHE A 188 28.75 13.93 21.60
CA PHE A 188 28.54 15.08 22.48
C PHE A 188 28.99 14.78 23.92
N GLN A 189 28.62 13.63 24.47
CA GLN A 189 29.05 13.22 25.81
C GLN A 189 30.57 13.10 25.92
N SER A 190 31.21 12.49 24.92
CA SER A 190 32.67 12.36 24.86
C SER A 190 33.35 13.73 24.83
N SER A 191 32.89 14.63 23.95
CA SER A 191 33.42 15.99 23.83
C SER A 191 33.23 16.80 25.12
N TYR A 192 32.05 16.69 25.74
CA TYR A 192 31.75 17.34 27.01
C TYR A 192 32.70 16.90 28.13
N VAL A 193 32.96 15.58 28.24
CA VAL A 193 33.92 15.04 29.21
C VAL A 193 35.33 15.55 28.95
N GLN A 194 35.77 15.59 27.69
CA GLN A 194 37.10 16.10 27.31
C GLN A 194 37.27 17.58 27.67
N VAL A 195 36.28 18.43 27.38
CA VAL A 195 36.30 19.85 27.74
C VAL A 195 36.34 20.02 29.25
N ASN A 196 35.58 19.22 30.00
CA ASN A 196 35.60 19.28 31.44
C ASN A 196 36.99 18.93 32.00
N ILE A 197 37.60 17.84 31.52
CA ILE A 197 38.98 17.44 31.89
C ILE A 197 39.99 18.55 31.55
N PHE A 198 39.87 19.16 30.37
CA PHE A 198 40.73 20.27 29.96
C PHE A 198 40.59 21.48 30.91
N ASN A 199 39.36 21.84 31.28
CA ASN A 199 39.09 22.94 32.21
C ASN A 199 39.66 22.65 33.60
N LEU A 200 39.51 21.42 34.13
CA LEU A 200 40.12 21.03 35.40
C LEU A 200 41.65 21.16 35.36
N ARG A 201 42.29 20.68 34.28
CA ARG A 201 43.75 20.79 34.11
C ARG A 201 44.21 22.25 34.03
N LYS A 202 43.48 23.08 33.29
CA LYS A 202 43.78 24.52 33.17
C LYS A 202 43.69 25.20 34.54
N ASN A 203 42.63 24.94 35.30
CA ASN A 203 42.45 25.51 36.63
C ASN A 203 43.56 25.10 37.60
N LEU A 204 43.98 23.83 37.57
CA LEU A 204 45.07 23.34 38.39
C LEU A 204 46.40 24.03 38.04
N PHE A 205 46.70 24.17 36.75
CA PHE A 205 47.89 24.87 36.27
C PHE A 205 47.92 26.33 36.74
N THR A 206 46.81 27.05 36.60
CA THR A 206 46.69 28.43 37.09
C THR A 206 46.93 28.52 38.61
N TYR A 207 46.42 27.55 39.39
CA TYR A 207 46.62 27.54 40.83
C TYR A 207 48.09 27.31 41.22
N ILE A 208 48.80 26.45 40.48
CA ILE A 208 50.23 26.18 40.69
C ILE A 208 51.07 27.42 40.37
N GLU A 209 50.84 28.07 39.22
CA GLU A 209 51.55 29.31 38.87
C GLU A 209 51.34 30.42 39.91
N LEU A 210 50.11 30.57 40.42
CA LEU A 210 49.82 31.51 41.49
C LEU A 210 50.54 31.15 42.79
N TRP A 211 50.68 29.87 43.12
CA TRP A 211 51.44 29.42 44.29
C TRP A 211 52.94 29.74 44.16
N GLU A 212 53.54 29.49 43.00
CA GLU A 212 54.95 29.79 42.71
C GLU A 212 55.27 31.29 42.69
N GLN A 213 54.30 32.15 42.37
CA GLN A 213 54.52 33.61 42.42
C GLN A 213 54.43 34.20 43.83
N ASN A 214 53.82 33.50 44.79
CA ASN A 214 53.55 34.02 46.13
C ASN A 214 54.46 33.42 47.23
N TYR A 215 55.37 32.50 46.87
CA TYR A 215 56.34 31.86 47.76
C TYR A 215 57.67 31.65 47.05
#